data_AF-A0A2E5C9Q9-F1
#
_entry.id   AF-A0A2E5C9Q9-F1
#
_cell.length_a   1.000
_cell.length_b   1.000
_cell.length_c   1.000
_cell.angle_alpha   90.00
_cell.angle_beta   90.00
_cell.angle_gamma   90.00
#
_symmetry.space_group_name_H-M   'P 1'
#
loop_
_entity.id
_entity.type
_entity.pdbx_description
1 polymer ?
#
loop_
_entity_poly.entity_id
_entity_poly.type
_entity_poly.pdbx_seq_one_letter_code
_entity_poly.pdbx_strand_id
1 'polypeptide(L)'
;MKLTHLYLKQLRERESFYMSVKIKNSIENFKKAYTKLEEYLALPIENDRDRSGIIKAFEFTFELAWKTFQKVAVDEGLEAGGPKSSLKQAFKLNIISNDQESHWLQMLDDRNLMSHTYRDQLSKMVVDRIQNQHKASLNKVLKTLDQKFNQDED
;
A
#
# COMPACT_ATOMS: atom_id res chain seq x y z
N MET A 1 37.45 -1.63 23.22
CA MET A 1 36.14 -2.34 23.21
C MET A 1 34.92 -1.41 23.44
N LYS A 2 34.95 -0.42 24.37
CA LYS A 2 33.81 0.50 24.62
C LYS A 2 33.48 1.47 23.47
N LEU A 3 34.48 1.99 22.77
CA LEU A 3 34.27 2.96 21.66
C LEU A 3 33.55 2.34 20.45
N THR A 4 33.86 1.09 20.10
CA THR A 4 33.21 0.35 19.01
C THR A 4 31.73 0.10 19.30
N HIS A 5 31.38 -0.23 20.55
CA HIS A 5 30.00 -0.46 20.96
C HIS A 5 29.16 0.83 20.88
N LEU A 6 29.72 1.97 21.31
CA LEU A 6 29.06 3.27 21.24
C LEU A 6 28.80 3.72 19.80
N TYR A 7 29.78 3.54 18.91
CA TYR A 7 29.64 3.86 17.49
C TYR A 7 28.56 3.03 16.80
N LEU A 8 28.53 1.70 17.03
CA LEU A 8 27.51 0.82 16.47
C LEU A 8 26.10 1.14 16.99
N LYS A 9 25.98 1.58 18.25
CA LYS A 9 24.70 2.03 18.81
C LYS A 9 24.20 3.29 18.11
N GLN A 10 25.07 4.30 17.94
CA GLN A 10 24.72 5.55 17.24
C GLN A 10 24.35 5.32 15.77
N LEU A 11 25.04 4.40 15.09
CA LEU A 11 24.69 4.04 13.70
C LEU A 11 23.29 3.44 13.61
N ARG A 12 22.97 2.48 14.47
CA ARG A 12 21.62 1.87 14.50
C ARG A 12 20.52 2.89 14.81
N GLU A 13 20.76 3.81 15.74
CA GLU A 13 19.80 4.88 16.06
C GLU A 13 19.55 5.79 14.85
N ARG A 14 20.61 6.14 14.11
CA ARG A 14 20.47 6.93 12.88
C ARG A 14 19.75 6.17 11.78
N GLU A 15 20.06 4.90 11.58
CA GLU A 15 19.37 4.04 10.59
C GLU A 15 17.89 3.89 10.92
N SER A 16 17.54 3.63 12.18
CA SER A 16 16.15 3.55 12.65
C SER A 16 15.40 4.86 12.44
N PHE A 17 16.01 6.00 12.80
CA PHE A 17 15.40 7.31 12.56
C PHE A 17 15.16 7.57 11.07
N TYR A 18 16.15 7.26 10.22
CA TYR A 18 16.04 7.41 8.77
C TYR A 18 14.93 6.54 8.18
N MET A 19 14.81 5.29 8.63
CA MET A 19 13.76 4.37 8.19
C MET A 19 12.37 4.81 8.65
N SER A 20 12.23 5.28 9.89
CA SER A 20 10.99 5.86 10.40
C SER A 20 10.49 7.01 9.52
N VAL A 21 11.38 7.96 9.17
CA VAL A 21 11.04 9.08 8.26
C VAL A 21 10.62 8.56 6.87
N LYS A 22 11.30 7.55 6.33
CA LYS A 22 10.93 6.95 5.04
C LYS A 22 9.56 6.26 5.08
N ILE A 23 9.24 5.57 6.17
CA ILE A 23 7.95 4.90 6.36
C ILE A 23 6.85 5.95 6.42
N LYS A 24 6.97 6.97 7.28
CA LYS A 24 6.01 8.08 7.40
C LYS A 24 5.74 8.75 6.04
N ASN A 25 6.79 9.09 5.29
CA ASN A 25 6.66 9.66 3.95
C ASN A 25 5.95 8.71 2.96
N SER A 26 6.20 7.40 3.05
CA SER A 26 5.54 6.43 2.17
C SER A 26 4.06 6.24 2.50
N ILE A 27 3.69 6.32 3.79
CA ILE A 27 2.29 6.32 4.23
C ILE A 27 1.57 7.57 3.71
N GLU A 28 2.18 8.74 3.83
CA GLU A 28 1.59 10.00 3.32
C GLU A 28 1.38 9.97 1.80
N ASN A 29 2.35 9.44 1.04
CA ASN A 29 2.18 9.27 -0.40
C ASN A 29 1.07 8.27 -0.74
N PHE A 30 0.97 7.16 -0.01
CA PHE A 30 -0.12 6.20 -0.17
C PHE A 30 -1.49 6.85 0.16
N LYS A 31 -1.57 7.65 1.22
CA LYS A 31 -2.79 8.40 1.60
C LYS A 31 -3.24 9.37 0.50
N LYS A 32 -2.33 10.17 -0.05
CA LYS A 32 -2.61 11.07 -1.19
C LYS A 32 -3.12 10.32 -2.41
N ALA A 33 -2.50 9.18 -2.73
CA ALA A 33 -2.94 8.35 -3.83
C ALA A 33 -4.34 7.75 -3.60
N TYR A 34 -4.62 7.29 -2.38
CA TYR A 34 -5.95 6.82 -1.99
C TYR A 34 -7.00 7.94 -2.09
N THR A 35 -6.71 9.15 -1.61
CA THR A 35 -7.61 10.30 -1.80
C THR A 35 -7.88 10.55 -3.28
N LYS A 36 -6.86 10.46 -4.13
CA LYS A 36 -7.05 10.60 -5.57
C LYS A 36 -7.96 9.52 -6.15
N LEU A 37 -7.81 8.26 -5.73
CA LEU A 37 -8.73 7.18 -6.11
C LEU A 37 -10.17 7.50 -5.69
N GLU A 38 -10.39 8.05 -4.49
CA GLU A 38 -11.72 8.46 -4.04
C GLU A 38 -12.32 9.58 -4.90
N GLU A 39 -11.51 10.57 -5.31
CA GLU A 39 -11.94 11.62 -6.23
C GLU A 39 -12.42 11.05 -7.58
N TYR A 40 -11.69 10.08 -8.15
CA TYR A 40 -12.11 9.43 -9.40
C TYR A 40 -13.40 8.63 -9.23
N LEU A 41 -13.56 7.91 -8.11
CA LEU A 41 -14.76 7.12 -7.81
C LEU A 41 -15.99 7.97 -7.46
N ALA A 42 -15.80 9.24 -7.10
CA ALA A 42 -16.89 10.17 -6.81
C ALA A 42 -17.55 10.75 -8.08
N LEU A 43 -16.91 10.60 -9.24
CA LEU A 43 -17.44 11.07 -10.52
C LEU A 43 -18.29 10.00 -11.22
N PRO A 44 -19.27 10.38 -12.05
CA PRO A 44 -20.00 9.45 -12.89
C PRO A 44 -19.09 8.66 -13.83
N ILE A 45 -19.41 7.38 -14.05
CA ILE A 45 -18.70 6.51 -14.99
C ILE A 45 -19.56 6.41 -16.26
N GLU A 46 -19.27 7.23 -17.26
CA GLU A 46 -20.07 7.29 -18.49
C GLU A 46 -19.43 6.48 -19.62
N ASN A 47 -18.10 6.43 -19.66
CA ASN A 47 -17.38 5.84 -20.78
C ASN A 47 -16.04 5.21 -20.36
N ASP A 48 -15.29 4.70 -21.33
CA ASP A 48 -14.00 4.02 -21.10
C ASP A 48 -12.90 4.94 -20.55
N ARG A 49 -12.97 6.26 -20.82
CA ARG A 49 -12.03 7.23 -20.25
C ARG A 49 -12.14 7.26 -18.74
N ASP A 50 -13.35 7.25 -18.20
CA ASP A 50 -13.62 7.31 -16.77
C ASP A 50 -13.12 6.04 -16.09
N ARG A 51 -13.46 4.87 -16.67
CA ARG A 51 -12.96 3.56 -16.22
C ARG A 51 -11.43 3.50 -16.22
N SER A 52 -10.80 3.98 -17.29
CA SER A 52 -9.34 4.01 -17.41
C SER A 52 -8.71 4.91 -16.35
N GLY A 53 -9.34 6.05 -16.02
CA GLY A 53 -8.93 6.93 -14.94
C GLY A 53 -8.98 6.25 -13.58
N ILE A 54 -10.07 5.57 -13.26
CA ILE A 54 -10.24 4.81 -12.00
C ILE A 54 -9.21 3.67 -11.91
N ILE A 55 -9.05 2.89 -12.97
CA ILE A 55 -8.07 1.78 -13.02
C ILE A 55 -6.66 2.33 -12.81
N LYS A 56 -6.31 3.44 -13.47
CA LYS A 56 -5.01 4.06 -13.29
C LYS A 56 -4.81 4.59 -11.87
N ALA A 57 -5.85 5.16 -11.28
CA ALA A 57 -5.85 5.63 -9.91
C ALA A 57 -5.61 4.49 -8.92
N PHE A 58 -6.30 3.37 -9.12
CA PHE A 58 -6.09 2.16 -8.35
C PHE A 58 -4.68 1.61 -8.53
N GLU A 59 -4.16 1.54 -9.76
CA GLU A 59 -2.82 1.02 -10.05
C GLU A 59 -1.74 1.72 -9.23
N PHE A 60 -1.65 3.05 -9.30
CA PHE A 60 -0.62 3.77 -8.55
C PHE A 60 -0.87 3.73 -7.04
N THR A 61 -2.13 3.62 -6.60
CA THR A 61 -2.48 3.51 -5.18
C THR A 61 -2.02 2.18 -4.61
N PHE A 62 -2.32 1.08 -5.29
CA PHE A 62 -1.84 -0.26 -4.93
C PHE A 62 -0.31 -0.33 -4.98
N GLU A 63 0.32 0.28 -5.99
CA GLU A 63 1.77 0.36 -6.12
C GLU A 63 2.45 1.01 -4.91
N LEU A 64 1.88 2.11 -4.42
CA LEU A 64 2.38 2.78 -3.23
C LEU A 64 2.11 1.96 -1.96
N ALA A 65 0.96 1.32 -1.85
CA ALA A 65 0.63 0.47 -0.70
C ALA A 65 1.66 -0.67 -0.52
N TRP A 66 1.93 -1.47 -1.55
CA TRP A 66 2.87 -2.60 -1.40
C TRP A 66 4.32 -2.13 -1.21
N LYS A 67 4.69 -0.97 -1.75
CA LYS A 67 6.01 -0.33 -1.49
C LYS A 67 6.12 0.23 -0.07
N THR A 68 5.01 0.61 0.56
CA THR A 68 4.98 0.98 1.98
C THR A 68 5.18 -0.26 2.84
N PHE A 69 4.46 -1.36 2.55
CA PHE A 69 4.68 -2.65 3.25
C PHE A 69 6.12 -3.15 3.13
N GLN A 70 6.72 -2.99 1.95
CA GLN A 70 8.12 -3.33 1.73
C GLN A 70 9.05 -2.58 2.68
N LYS A 71 8.84 -1.27 2.87
CA LYS A 71 9.68 -0.46 3.77
C LYS A 71 9.51 -0.88 5.22
N VAL A 72 8.27 -1.13 5.64
CA VAL A 72 7.99 -1.63 6.99
C VAL A 72 8.64 -2.99 7.21
N ALA A 73 8.55 -3.91 6.23
CA ALA A 73 9.22 -5.20 6.30
C ALA A 73 10.74 -5.05 6.45
N VAL A 74 11.38 -4.18 5.66
CA VAL A 74 12.83 -3.95 5.73
C VAL A 74 13.25 -3.37 7.08
N ASP A 75 12.46 -2.46 7.65
CA ASP A 75 12.71 -1.89 8.98
C ASP A 75 12.62 -2.95 10.10
N GLU A 76 11.72 -3.91 9.96
CA GLU A 76 11.59 -5.10 10.82
C GLU A 76 12.65 -6.20 10.53
N GLY A 77 13.62 -5.93 9.65
CA GLY A 77 14.67 -6.88 9.28
C GLY A 77 14.18 -8.04 8.39
N LEU A 78 13.04 -7.89 7.73
CA LEU A 78 12.43 -8.87 6.83
C LEU A 78 12.71 -8.54 5.36
N GLU A 79 12.91 -9.57 4.56
CA GLU A 79 13.06 -9.42 3.11
C GLU A 79 11.71 -9.33 2.39
N ALA A 80 11.57 -8.35 1.51
CA ALA A 80 10.45 -8.21 0.58
C ALA A 80 10.95 -7.61 -0.74
N GLY A 81 10.99 -8.41 -1.82
CA GLY A 81 11.55 -8.01 -3.12
C GLY A 81 10.52 -7.48 -4.14
N GLY A 82 9.23 -7.72 -3.90
CA GLY A 82 8.16 -7.28 -4.80
C GLY A 82 6.76 -7.43 -4.21
N PRO A 83 5.70 -7.13 -4.99
CA PRO A 83 4.33 -6.99 -4.48
C PRO A 83 3.86 -8.19 -3.66
N LYS A 84 4.03 -9.41 -4.19
CA LYS A 84 3.61 -10.65 -3.52
C LYS A 84 4.34 -10.89 -2.19
N SER A 85 5.65 -10.71 -2.16
CA SER A 85 6.42 -10.86 -0.92
C SER A 85 6.07 -9.77 0.10
N SER A 86 5.85 -8.54 -0.36
CA SER A 86 5.47 -7.42 0.52
C SER A 86 4.12 -7.64 1.17
N LEU A 87 3.13 -8.17 0.43
CA LEU A 87 1.84 -8.58 1.01
C LEU A 87 2.03 -9.68 2.05
N LYS A 88 2.85 -10.69 1.76
CA LYS A 88 3.16 -11.76 2.71
C LYS A 88 3.74 -11.22 4.02
N GLN A 89 4.67 -10.26 3.95
CA GLN A 89 5.21 -9.63 5.15
C GLN A 89 4.15 -8.75 5.85
N ALA A 90 3.32 -8.03 5.10
CA ALA A 90 2.25 -7.22 5.68
C ALA A 90 1.22 -8.06 6.47
N PHE A 91 0.91 -9.28 6.04
CA PHE A 91 0.10 -10.22 6.82
C PHE A 91 0.80 -10.64 8.11
N LYS A 92 2.08 -11.04 8.04
CA LYS A 92 2.87 -11.43 9.22
C LYS A 92 3.00 -10.31 10.26
N LEU A 93 3.11 -9.07 9.79
CA LEU A 93 3.25 -7.87 10.63
C LEU A 93 1.91 -7.31 11.12
N ASN A 94 0.79 -7.99 10.82
CA ASN A 94 -0.56 -7.55 11.14
C ASN A 94 -0.88 -6.13 10.64
N ILE A 95 -0.28 -5.74 9.50
CA ILE A 95 -0.64 -4.51 8.78
C ILE A 95 -1.93 -4.76 8.00
N ILE A 96 -2.00 -5.92 7.35
CA ILE A 96 -3.23 -6.44 6.77
C ILE A 96 -3.77 -7.50 7.73
N SER A 97 -5.05 -7.39 8.07
CA SER A 97 -5.73 -8.31 8.97
C SER A 97 -6.11 -9.61 8.24
N ASN A 98 -6.24 -10.71 9.00
CA ASN A 98 -6.53 -12.04 8.43
C ASN A 98 -7.83 -12.07 7.61
N ASP A 99 -8.85 -11.29 8.00
CA ASP A 99 -10.12 -11.19 7.25
C ASP A 99 -9.98 -10.46 5.89
N GLN A 100 -8.83 -9.84 5.62
CA GLN A 100 -8.54 -9.09 4.41
C GLN A 100 -7.58 -9.80 3.46
N GLU A 101 -7.03 -10.97 3.82
CA GLU A 101 -6.00 -11.65 3.01
C GLU A 101 -6.46 -11.96 1.59
N SER A 102 -7.64 -12.57 1.45
CA SER A 102 -8.22 -12.89 0.14
C SER A 102 -8.46 -11.64 -0.72
N HIS A 103 -8.85 -10.52 -0.10
CA HIS A 103 -9.10 -9.26 -0.81
C HIS A 103 -7.81 -8.66 -1.39
N TRP A 104 -6.72 -8.68 -0.62
CA TRP A 104 -5.43 -8.16 -1.08
C TRP A 104 -4.76 -9.05 -2.13
N LEU A 105 -4.96 -10.37 -2.05
CA LEU A 105 -4.58 -11.29 -3.12
C LEU A 105 -5.38 -11.01 -4.39
N GLN A 106 -6.70 -10.76 -4.27
CA GLN A 106 -7.52 -10.39 -5.42
C GLN A 106 -7.07 -9.06 -6.06
N MET A 107 -6.66 -8.07 -5.27
CA MET A 107 -6.07 -6.83 -5.80
C MET A 107 -4.78 -7.07 -6.57
N LEU A 108 -3.92 -7.96 -6.09
CA LEU A 108 -2.68 -8.31 -6.78
C LEU A 108 -2.99 -8.94 -8.14
N ASP A 109 -3.98 -9.82 -8.20
CA ASP A 109 -4.43 -10.45 -9.44
C ASP A 109 -5.06 -9.41 -10.39
N ASP A 110 -5.95 -8.56 -9.88
CA ASP A 110 -6.57 -7.49 -10.66
C ASP A 110 -5.51 -6.54 -11.23
N ARG A 111 -4.47 -6.21 -10.44
CA ARG A 111 -3.32 -5.42 -10.89
C ARG A 111 -2.59 -6.08 -12.05
N ASN A 112 -2.38 -7.39 -11.98
CA ASN A 112 -1.72 -8.14 -13.06
C ASN A 112 -2.58 -8.20 -14.34
N LEU A 113 -3.90 -8.14 -14.20
CA LEU A 113 -4.84 -8.08 -15.31
C LEU A 113 -4.92 -6.69 -15.96
N MET A 114 -4.39 -5.63 -15.32
CA MET A 114 -4.51 -4.27 -15.84
C MET A 114 -3.79 -4.04 -17.18
N SER A 115 -2.75 -4.82 -17.49
CA SER A 115 -2.08 -4.81 -18.80
C SER A 115 -2.97 -5.35 -19.95
N HIS A 116 -4.11 -5.95 -19.62
CA HIS A 116 -5.10 -6.49 -20.56
C HIS A 116 -6.43 -5.72 -20.57
N THR A 117 -6.48 -4.53 -19.97
CA THR A 117 -7.69 -3.70 -19.78
C THR A 117 -8.29 -3.12 -21.07
N TYR A 118 -7.68 -3.35 -22.23
CA TYR A 118 -8.29 -3.04 -23.53
C TYR A 118 -9.58 -3.84 -23.82
N ARG A 119 -9.92 -4.83 -22.98
CA ARG A 119 -11.19 -5.58 -23.05
C ARG A 119 -12.25 -4.90 -22.17
N ASP A 120 -13.30 -4.34 -22.78
CA ASP A 120 -14.37 -3.58 -22.10
C ASP A 120 -15.04 -4.34 -20.93
N GLN A 121 -15.25 -5.66 -21.05
CA GLN A 121 -15.80 -6.45 -19.93
C GLN A 121 -14.86 -6.52 -18.72
N LEU A 122 -13.55 -6.62 -18.97
CA LEU A 122 -12.55 -6.70 -17.90
C LEU A 122 -12.44 -5.36 -17.15
N SER A 123 -12.47 -4.23 -17.87
CA SER A 123 -12.41 -2.91 -17.25
C SER A 123 -13.61 -2.66 -16.33
N LYS A 124 -14.83 -3.03 -16.77
CA LYS A 124 -16.04 -2.96 -15.95
C LYS A 124 -15.95 -3.81 -14.69
N MET A 125 -15.51 -5.07 -14.82
CA MET A 125 -15.36 -5.97 -13.67
C MET A 125 -14.34 -5.45 -12.65
N VAL A 126 -13.20 -4.95 -13.11
CA VAL A 126 -12.15 -4.41 -12.22
C VAL A 126 -12.64 -3.14 -11.52
N VAL A 127 -13.31 -2.22 -12.24
CA VAL A 127 -13.85 -1.00 -11.64
C VAL A 127 -14.92 -1.30 -10.59
N ASP A 128 -15.80 -2.27 -10.84
CA ASP A 128 -16.79 -2.71 -9.86
C ASP A 128 -16.13 -3.22 -8.56
N ARG A 129 -15.10 -4.07 -8.68
CA ARG A 129 -14.32 -4.55 -7.51
C ARG A 129 -13.60 -3.40 -6.80
N ILE A 130 -13.04 -2.45 -7.55
CA ILE A 130 -12.38 -1.28 -6.97
C ILE A 130 -13.36 -0.51 -6.07
N GLN A 131 -14.57 -0.25 -6.59
CA GLN A 131 -15.60 0.51 -5.90
C GLN A 131 -16.17 -0.23 -4.68
N ASN A 132 -16.48 -1.52 -4.84
CA ASN A 132 -17.23 -2.30 -3.85
C ASN A 132 -16.35 -3.02 -2.82
N GLN A 133 -15.06 -3.23 -3.10
CA GLN A 133 -14.18 -4.06 -2.26
C GLN A 133 -12.82 -3.42 -2.01
N HIS A 134 -12.11 -3.00 -3.07
CA HIS A 134 -10.70 -2.62 -2.92
C HIS A 134 -10.54 -1.30 -2.17
N LYS A 135 -11.40 -0.32 -2.45
CA LYS A 135 -11.45 0.95 -1.73
C LYS A 135 -11.52 0.73 -0.21
N ALA A 136 -12.44 -0.11 0.24
CA ALA A 136 -12.63 -0.38 1.68
C ALA A 136 -11.39 -1.02 2.32
N SER A 137 -10.76 -1.96 1.62
CA SER A 137 -9.60 -2.69 2.13
C SER A 137 -8.33 -1.81 2.15
N LEU A 138 -8.16 -0.93 1.16
CA LEU A 138 -7.10 0.09 1.15
C LEU A 138 -7.25 1.07 2.33
N ASN A 139 -8.48 1.54 2.60
CA ASN A 139 -8.78 2.42 3.72
C ASN A 139 -8.47 1.78 5.07
N LYS A 140 -8.89 0.52 5.27
CA LYS A 140 -8.64 -0.22 6.52
C LYS A 140 -7.15 -0.31 6.82
N VAL A 141 -6.32 -0.62 5.82
CA VAL A 141 -4.87 -0.67 5.97
C VAL A 141 -4.25 0.71 6.23
N LEU A 142 -4.71 1.77 5.56
CA LEU A 142 -4.26 3.13 5.85
C LEU A 142 -4.49 3.50 7.31
N LYS A 143 -5.66 3.18 7.87
CA LYS A 143 -5.96 3.38 9.29
C LYS A 143 -5.02 2.59 10.19
N THR A 144 -4.74 1.33 9.87
CA THR A 144 -3.79 0.50 10.62
C THR A 144 -2.37 1.06 10.58
N LEU A 145 -1.92 1.57 9.42
CA LEU A 145 -0.62 2.21 9.28
C LEU A 145 -0.53 3.53 10.04
N ASP A 146 -1.55 4.38 9.95
CA ASP A 146 -1.62 5.64 10.70
C ASP A 146 -1.58 5.37 12.21
N GLN A 147 -2.32 4.36 12.69
CA GLN A 147 -2.28 3.93 14.09
C GLN A 147 -0.89 3.46 14.54
N LYS A 148 -0.21 2.66 13.71
CA LYS A 148 1.09 2.07 14.06
C LYS A 148 2.27 3.06 14.00
N PHE A 149 2.21 4.08 13.13
CA PHE A 149 3.38 4.90 12.79
C PHE A 149 3.20 6.40 13.00
N ASN A 150 1.97 6.88 13.23
CA ASN A 150 1.67 8.31 13.37
C ASN A 150 1.02 8.67 14.72
N GLN A 151 0.90 7.76 15.68
CA GLN A 151 0.28 8.01 17.00
C GLN A 151 1.24 8.45 18.13
N ASP A 152 2.51 8.70 17.83
CA ASP A 152 3.51 9.16 18.82
C ASP A 152 3.64 10.70 18.92
N GLU A 153 2.64 11.48 18.51
CA GLU A 153 2.68 12.97 18.50
C GLU A 153 1.73 13.67 19.50
N ASP A 154 1.08 12.94 20.42
CA ASP A 154 0.29 13.53 21.52
C ASP A 154 0.96 13.37 22.91
#